data_AF-A0A1N7ME74-F1
#
_entry.id   AF-A0A1N7ME74-F1
#
_cell.length_a   1.000
_cell.length_b   1.000
_cell.length_c   1.000
_cell.angle_alpha   90.00
_cell.angle_beta   90.00
_cell.angle_gamma   90.00
#
_symmetry.space_group_name_H-M   'P 1'
#
loop_
_entity.id
_entity.type
_entity.pdbx_description
1 polymer ?
#
loop_
_entity_poly.entity_id
_entity_poly.type
_entity_poly.pdbx_seq_one_letter_code
_entity_poly.pdbx_strand_id
1 'polypeptide(L)'
;MGHVHMVFGVVLILLAIIATIWELATQRGLPRALRGVVIGLFDLQILLGIITWLIRKPGWSFVLHPIIMIVAVIVLHVLTSPSAPRSRRLTGWVVATVLFIVGAAIYRV
;
A
#
# COMPACT_ATOMS: atom_id res chain seq x y z
N MET A 1 20.53 1.74 -1.78
CA MET A 1 19.15 1.89 -2.29
C MET A 1 18.18 0.85 -1.71
N GLY A 2 18.48 -0.47 -1.75
CA GLY A 2 17.57 -1.49 -1.19
C GLY A 2 17.17 -1.31 0.29
N HIS A 3 18.11 -0.92 1.16
CA HIS A 3 17.80 -0.66 2.59
C HIS A 3 16.82 0.51 2.80
N VAL A 4 16.95 1.56 2.01
CA VAL A 4 16.05 2.74 2.09
C VAL A 4 14.64 2.35 1.65
N HIS A 5 14.52 1.60 0.55
CA HIS A 5 13.23 1.08 0.08
C HIS A 5 12.56 0.16 1.12
N MET A 6 13.33 -0.71 1.79
CA MET A 6 12.80 -1.57 2.86
C MET A 6 12.28 -0.77 4.06
N VAL A 7 13.09 0.16 4.59
CA VAL A 7 12.70 0.99 5.74
C VAL A 7 11.48 1.83 5.39
N PHE A 8 11.49 2.46 4.22
CA PHE A 8 10.35 3.25 3.74
C PHE A 8 9.09 2.39 3.58
N GLY A 9 9.22 1.14 3.10
CA GLY A 9 8.11 0.20 3.01
C GLY A 9 7.46 -0.11 4.38
N VAL A 10 8.27 -0.32 5.42
CA VAL A 10 7.75 -0.54 6.79
C VAL A 10 7.00 0.69 7.30
N VAL A 11 7.55 1.88 7.10
CA VAL A 11 6.90 3.15 7.49
C VAL A 11 5.54 3.30 6.80
N LEU A 12 5.46 2.98 5.50
CA LEU A 12 4.19 3.06 4.77
C LEU A 12 3.16 2.03 5.22
N ILE A 13 3.58 0.82 5.59
CA ILE A 13 2.67 -0.18 6.18
C ILE A 13 2.08 0.34 7.49
N LEU A 14 2.90 0.92 8.37
CA LEU A 14 2.40 1.55 9.59
C LEU A 14 1.42 2.68 9.29
N LEU A 15 1.71 3.51 8.28
CA LEU A 15 0.83 4.56 7.83
C LEU A 15 -0.51 4.02 7.29
N ALA A 16 -0.51 2.91 6.55
CA ALA A 16 -1.73 2.25 6.08
C ALA A 16 -2.57 1.68 7.22
N ILE A 17 -1.93 1.12 8.25
CA ILE A 17 -2.61 0.66 9.47
C ILE A 17 -3.28 1.85 10.17
N ILE A 18 -2.56 2.96 10.35
CA ILE A 18 -3.11 4.18 10.96
C ILE A 18 -4.28 4.72 10.14
N ALA A 19 -4.14 4.79 8.81
CA ALA A 19 -5.22 5.23 7.92
C ALA A 19 -6.44 4.32 8.00
N THR A 20 -6.25 3.01 8.10
CA THR A 20 -7.33 2.02 8.26
C THR A 20 -8.03 2.18 9.60
N ILE A 21 -7.28 2.33 10.69
CA ILE A 21 -7.83 2.60 12.02
C ILE A 21 -8.64 3.90 12.00
N TRP A 22 -8.14 4.94 11.32
CA TRP A 22 -8.85 6.20 11.18
C TRP A 22 -10.18 6.05 10.43
N GLU A 23 -10.20 5.34 9.31
CA GLU A 23 -11.43 5.06 8.55
C GLU A 23 -12.44 4.26 9.40
N LEU A 24 -11.95 3.36 10.24
CA LEU A 24 -12.77 2.58 11.16
C LEU A 24 -13.32 3.44 12.31
N ALA A 25 -12.51 4.31 12.91
CA ALA A 25 -12.88 5.11 14.06
C ALA A 25 -13.79 6.30 13.70
N THR A 26 -13.73 6.81 12.46
CA THR A 26 -14.43 8.03 12.08
C THR A 26 -15.58 7.77 11.11
N GLN A 27 -16.71 8.47 11.31
CA GLN A 27 -17.86 8.40 10.40
C GLN A 27 -17.57 9.06 9.05
N ARG A 28 -16.78 10.14 9.06
CA ARG A 28 -16.42 10.92 7.87
C ARG A 28 -15.30 10.27 7.05
N GLY A 29 -14.58 9.31 7.61
CA GLY A 29 -13.44 8.66 6.97
C GLY A 29 -12.18 9.52 6.96
N LEU A 30 -11.16 9.02 6.25
CA LEU A 30 -9.89 9.70 6.08
C LEU A 30 -10.06 10.98 5.23
N PRO A 31 -9.53 12.14 5.66
CA PRO A 31 -9.57 13.37 4.87
C PRO A 31 -9.01 13.18 3.47
N ARG A 32 -9.63 13.81 2.46
CA ARG A 32 -9.26 13.65 1.03
C ARG A 32 -7.77 13.93 0.77
N ALA A 33 -7.22 14.96 1.41
CA ALA A 33 -5.81 15.32 1.28
C ALA A 33 -4.90 14.23 1.86
N LEU A 34 -5.18 13.75 3.08
CA LEU A 34 -4.41 12.69 3.71
C LEU A 34 -4.51 11.37 2.93
N ARG A 35 -5.70 11.03 2.42
CA ARG A 35 -5.87 9.90 1.49
C ARG A 35 -4.94 10.04 0.28
N GLY A 36 -4.96 11.19 -0.38
CA GLY A 36 -4.10 11.44 -1.55
C GLY A 36 -2.62 11.25 -1.24
N VAL A 37 -2.16 11.77 -0.09
CA VAL A 37 -0.77 11.60 0.37
C VAL A 37 -0.44 10.13 0.61
N VAL A 38 -1.26 9.40 1.36
CA VAL A 38 -1.01 7.98 1.66
C VAL A 38 -0.91 7.17 0.37
N ILE A 39 -1.88 7.31 -0.53
CA ILE A 39 -1.89 6.53 -1.78
C ILE A 39 -0.69 6.92 -2.66
N GLY A 40 -0.42 8.22 -2.81
CA GLY A 40 0.71 8.70 -3.61
C GLY A 40 2.08 8.24 -3.08
N LEU A 41 2.24 8.10 -1.76
CA LEU A 41 3.47 7.54 -1.17
C LEU A 41 3.61 6.05 -1.50
N PHE A 42 2.51 5.29 -1.54
CA PHE A 42 2.54 3.91 -2.01
C PHE A 42 2.81 3.79 -3.51
N ASP A 43 2.25 4.68 -4.34
CA ASP A 43 2.57 4.75 -5.78
C ASP A 43 4.09 4.95 -5.97
N LEU A 44 4.69 5.89 -5.22
CA LEU A 44 6.13 6.13 -5.23
C LEU A 44 6.92 4.90 -4.76
N GLN A 45 6.48 4.22 -3.71
CA GLN A 45 7.13 3.03 -3.20
C GLN A 45 7.15 1.89 -4.23
N ILE A 46 6.05 1.69 -4.96
CA ILE A 46 5.99 0.71 -6.05
C ILE A 46 6.97 1.09 -7.14
N LEU A 47 7.01 2.36 -7.55
CA LEU A 47 7.93 2.82 -8.58
C LEU A 47 9.39 2.58 -8.17
N LEU A 48 9.77 2.90 -6.93
CA LEU A 48 11.10 2.62 -6.39
C LEU A 48 11.40 1.12 -6.34
N GLY A 49 10.40 0.29 -6.01
CA GLY A 49 10.50 -1.16 -6.03
C GLY A 49 10.77 -1.72 -7.43
N ILE A 50 10.05 -1.25 -8.44
CA ILE A 50 10.24 -1.62 -9.86
C ILE A 50 11.61 -1.18 -10.35
N ILE A 51 12.04 0.05 -10.06
CA ILE A 51 13.38 0.53 -10.44
C ILE A 51 14.46 -0.35 -9.79
N THR A 52 14.31 -0.68 -8.50
CA THR A 52 15.24 -1.56 -7.79
C THR A 52 15.26 -2.96 -8.40
N TRP A 53 14.10 -3.48 -8.80
CA TRP A 53 13.96 -4.77 -9.47
C TRP A 53 14.72 -4.81 -10.80
N LEU A 54 14.50 -3.81 -11.66
CA LEU A 54 15.15 -3.72 -12.97
C LEU A 54 16.68 -3.64 -12.86
N ILE A 55 17.19 -2.93 -11.84
CA ILE A 55 18.63 -2.78 -11.60
C ILE A 55 19.23 -4.07 -11.04
N ARG A 56 18.57 -4.71 -10.07
CA ARG A 56 19.13 -5.86 -9.34
C ARG A 56 18.84 -7.22 -9.96
N LYS A 57 17.86 -7.31 -10.87
CA LYS A 57 17.42 -8.55 -11.54
C LYS A 57 17.26 -9.74 -10.58
N PRO A 58 16.50 -9.60 -9.47
CA PRO A 58 16.33 -10.70 -8.52
C PRO A 58 15.56 -11.87 -9.16
N GLY A 59 15.71 -13.05 -8.57
CA GLY A 59 15.12 -14.29 -9.07
C GLY A 59 13.59 -14.27 -9.12
N TRP A 60 13.02 -15.30 -9.76
CA TRP A 60 11.57 -15.45 -9.99
C TRP A 60 10.71 -15.41 -8.71
N SER A 61 11.27 -15.75 -7.55
CA SER A 61 10.60 -15.60 -6.25
C SER A 61 10.19 -14.15 -5.95
N PHE A 62 10.83 -13.18 -6.59
CA PHE A 62 10.55 -11.77 -6.40
C PHE A 62 9.30 -11.28 -7.16
N VAL A 63 8.82 -11.98 -8.19
CA VAL A 63 7.75 -11.46 -9.09
C VAL A 63 6.41 -11.29 -8.38
N LEU A 64 6.12 -12.10 -7.38
CA LEU A 64 4.87 -12.02 -6.60
C LEU A 64 4.77 -10.74 -5.77
N HIS A 65 5.89 -10.26 -5.23
CA HIS A 65 5.92 -9.05 -4.40
C HIS A 65 5.35 -7.81 -5.13
N PRO A 66 5.91 -7.35 -6.27
CA PRO A 66 5.42 -6.16 -6.96
C PRO A 66 3.98 -6.35 -7.45
N ILE A 67 3.57 -7.56 -7.86
CA ILE A 67 2.18 -7.82 -8.27
C ILE A 67 1.21 -7.55 -7.11
N ILE A 68 1.49 -8.10 -5.92
CA ILE A 68 0.64 -7.89 -4.74
C ILE A 68 0.59 -6.41 -4.35
N MET A 69 1.74 -5.73 -4.39
CA MET A 69 1.81 -4.30 -4.06
C MET A 69 1.00 -3.45 -5.05
N ILE A 70 1.09 -3.74 -6.35
CA ILE A 70 0.29 -3.07 -7.39
C ILE A 70 -1.20 -3.31 -7.17
N VAL A 71 -1.61 -4.55 -6.92
CA VAL A 71 -3.02 -4.86 -6.63
C VAL A 71 -3.51 -4.12 -5.39
N ALA A 72 -2.72 -4.04 -4.33
CA ALA A 72 -3.06 -3.31 -3.11
C ALA A 72 -3.29 -1.81 -3.37
N VAL A 73 -2.45 -1.19 -4.20
CA VAL A 73 -2.60 0.22 -4.59
C VAL A 73 -3.79 0.46 -5.52
N ILE A 74 -4.06 -0.45 -6.46
CA ILE A 74 -5.27 -0.40 -7.28
C ILE A 74 -6.51 -0.46 -6.37
N VAL A 75 -6.52 -1.36 -5.39
CA VAL A 75 -7.58 -1.44 -4.38
C VAL A 75 -7.75 -0.11 -3.64
N LEU A 76 -6.65 0.53 -3.21
CA LEU A 76 -6.72 1.86 -2.59
C LEU A 76 -7.34 2.89 -3.54
N HIS A 77 -6.88 3.01 -4.77
CA HIS A 77 -7.39 4.01 -5.72
C HIS A 77 -8.88 3.82 -6.00
N VAL A 78 -9.31 2.58 -6.22
CA VAL A 78 -10.68 2.25 -6.66
C VAL A 78 -11.68 2.23 -5.50
N LEU A 79 -11.34 1.54 -4.40
CA LEU A 79 -12.32 1.28 -3.34
C LEU A 79 -12.39 2.38 -2.29
N THR A 80 -11.35 3.18 -2.11
CA THR A 80 -11.31 4.24 -1.08
C THR A 80 -11.76 5.62 -1.58
N SER A 81 -12.38 5.70 -2.77
CA SER A 81 -12.86 6.98 -3.31
C SER A 81 -13.73 7.73 -2.29
N PRO A 82 -13.55 9.06 -2.11
CA PRO A 82 -14.36 9.85 -1.18
C PRO A 82 -15.87 9.82 -1.48
N SER A 83 -16.26 9.57 -2.73
CA SER A 83 -17.67 9.44 -3.14
C SER A 83 -18.27 8.05 -2.86
N ALA A 84 -17.44 7.06 -2.50
CA ALA A 84 -17.89 5.70 -2.24
C ALA A 84 -18.54 5.61 -0.84
N PRO A 85 -19.49 4.68 -0.64
CA PRO A 85 -20.08 4.43 0.67
C PRO A 85 -19.02 3.95 1.66
N ARG A 86 -19.24 4.24 2.96
CA ARG A 86 -18.28 3.93 4.03
C ARG A 86 -17.85 2.47 4.05
N SER A 87 -18.80 1.55 3.87
CA SER A 87 -18.51 0.10 3.83
C SER A 87 -17.47 -0.25 2.77
N ARG A 88 -17.61 0.30 1.55
CA ARG A 88 -16.68 0.06 0.45
C ARG A 88 -15.29 0.64 0.73
N ARG A 89 -15.23 1.86 1.29
CA ARG A 89 -13.95 2.50 1.64
C ARG A 89 -13.23 1.72 2.73
N LEU A 90 -13.95 1.29 3.76
CA LEU A 90 -13.42 0.48 4.85
C LEU A 90 -12.86 -0.84 4.31
N THR A 91 -13.63 -1.55 3.48
CA THR A 91 -13.15 -2.76 2.81
C THR A 91 -11.88 -2.48 2.00
N GLY A 92 -11.84 -1.37 1.25
CA GLY A 92 -10.65 -0.96 0.49
C GLY A 92 -9.41 -0.78 1.38
N TRP A 93 -9.53 -0.04 2.47
CA TRP A 93 -8.43 0.18 3.41
C TRP A 93 -7.96 -1.10 4.11
N VAL A 94 -8.89 -1.93 4.57
CA VAL A 94 -8.58 -3.21 5.22
C VAL A 94 -7.89 -4.16 4.25
N VAL A 95 -8.47 -4.37 3.07
CA VAL A 95 -7.92 -5.28 2.05
C VAL A 95 -6.55 -4.80 1.59
N ALA A 96 -6.39 -3.51 1.29
CA ALA A 96 -5.09 -2.97 0.88
C ALA A 96 -4.03 -3.14 1.98
N THR A 97 -4.38 -2.86 3.25
CA THR A 97 -3.45 -3.02 4.37
C THR A 97 -3.01 -4.47 4.53
N VAL A 98 -3.93 -5.43 4.46
CA VAL A 98 -3.59 -6.86 4.49
C VAL A 98 -2.67 -7.23 3.33
N LEU A 99 -2.96 -6.77 2.11
CA LEU A 99 -2.12 -7.03 0.95
C LEU A 99 -0.72 -6.43 1.08
N PHE A 100 -0.57 -5.23 1.66
CA PHE A 100 0.76 -4.65 1.91
C PHE A 100 1.56 -5.46 2.93
N ILE A 101 0.92 -5.93 4.00
CA ILE A 101 1.56 -6.78 5.01
C ILE A 101 2.00 -8.10 4.37
N VAL A 102 1.11 -8.76 3.62
CA VAL A 102 1.40 -10.03 2.93
C VAL A 102 2.50 -9.84 1.89
N GLY A 103 2.41 -8.79 1.06
CA GLY A 103 3.43 -8.45 0.07
C GLY A 103 4.81 -8.25 0.71
N ALA A 104 4.87 -7.54 1.84
CA ALA A 104 6.12 -7.36 2.58
C ALA A 104 6.61 -8.63 3.29
N ALA A 105 5.72 -9.51 3.73
CA ALA A 105 6.08 -10.78 4.36
C ALA A 105 6.70 -11.75 3.34
N ILE A 106 6.15 -11.83 2.13
CA ILE A 106 6.68 -12.67 1.03
C ILE A 106 8.08 -12.22 0.62
N TYR A 107 8.41 -10.93 0.76
CA TYR A 107 9.76 -10.42 0.49
C TYR A 107 10.83 -10.96 1.47
N ARG A 108 10.44 -11.41 2.67
CA ARG A 108 11.38 -11.92 3.69
C ARG A 108 11.67 -13.44 3.58
N VAL A 109 11.02 -14.14 2.65
CA VAL A 109 11.20 -15.59 2.40
C VAL A 109 12.05 -15.78 1.14
#